data_AF-A0A449AZW7-F1
#
_entry.id   AF-A0A449AZW7-F1
#
_cell.length_a   1.000
_cell.length_b   1.000
_cell.length_c   1.000
_cell.angle_alpha   90.00
_cell.angle_beta   90.00
_cell.angle_gamma   90.00
#
_symmetry.space_group_name_H-M   'P 1'
#
loop_
_entity.id
_entity.type
_entity.pdbx_description
1 polymer ?
#
loop_
_entity_poly.entity_id
_entity_poly.type
_entity_poly.pdbx_seq_one_letter_code
_entity_poly.pdbx_strand_id
1 'polypeptide(L)'
;MKFSNWLKAKLKYEFTTKRFYIIVSSFLLFWLILFLLVLFLGYKPEDRLKNLVDIIGYSSFIVFLIDLLILVFRWGFLKRFRSNFSNNIADARKAKKESQLKKLSPQEKAMYLKLEQEKIAKKQEKDEKNTHFPYYFVLALFFLILAPFIIIGIVIYSNLKT
;
A
#
# COMPACT_ATOMS: atom_id res chain seq x y z
N MET A 1 -28.29 -8.85 -15.67
CA MET A 1 -26.98 -8.39 -16.19
C MET A 1 -26.10 -7.79 -15.08
N LYS A 2 -25.93 -8.48 -13.94
CA LYS A 2 -26.12 -7.78 -12.64
C LYS A 2 -24.95 -7.66 -11.65
N PHE A 3 -23.88 -8.45 -11.72
CA PHE A 3 -22.75 -8.30 -10.78
C PHE A 3 -21.42 -8.73 -11.41
N SER A 4 -21.41 -9.86 -12.11
CA SER A 4 -20.24 -10.37 -12.83
C SER A 4 -19.70 -9.38 -13.87
N ASN A 5 -20.58 -8.74 -14.64
CA ASN A 5 -20.18 -7.75 -15.65
C ASN A 5 -19.60 -6.48 -15.02
N TRP A 6 -20.15 -6.05 -13.88
CA TRP A 6 -19.62 -4.91 -13.12
C TRP A 6 -18.25 -5.24 -12.50
N LEU A 7 -18.11 -6.42 -11.89
CA LEU A 7 -16.85 -6.88 -11.30
C LEU A 7 -15.75 -7.00 -12.37
N LYS A 8 -16.07 -7.58 -13.54
CA LYS A 8 -15.15 -7.68 -14.68
C LYS A 8 -14.71 -6.30 -15.17
N ALA A 9 -15.65 -5.36 -15.33
CA ALA A 9 -15.34 -4.00 -15.74
C ALA A 9 -14.45 -3.28 -14.73
N LYS A 10 -14.74 -3.42 -13.43
CA LYS A 10 -13.95 -2.84 -12.35
C LYS A 10 -12.54 -3.42 -12.28
N LEU A 11 -12.39 -4.74 -12.32
CA LEU A 11 -11.08 -5.38 -12.34
C LEU A 11 -10.28 -4.93 -13.57
N LYS A 12 -10.88 -4.96 -14.76
CA LYS A 12 -10.23 -4.51 -15.99
C LYS A 12 -9.71 -3.08 -15.88
N TYR A 13 -10.50 -2.18 -15.28
CA TYR A 13 -10.09 -0.81 -15.01
C TYR A 13 -8.88 -0.75 -14.07
N GLU A 14 -8.92 -1.44 -12.93
CA GLU A 14 -7.83 -1.44 -11.95
C GLU A 14 -6.50 -1.94 -12.55
N PHE A 15 -6.57 -3.04 -13.34
CA PHE A 15 -5.40 -3.59 -14.03
C PHE A 15 -4.86 -2.69 -15.14
N THR A 16 -5.65 -1.76 -15.70
CA THR A 16 -5.16 -0.82 -16.73
C THR A 16 -4.60 0.46 -16.14
N THR A 17 -4.70 0.68 -14.83
CA THR A 17 -4.15 1.90 -14.22
C THR A 17 -2.62 1.87 -14.19
N LYS A 18 -1.97 2.95 -14.61
CA LYS A 18 -0.50 3.11 -14.49
C LYS A 18 -0.02 2.89 -13.05
N ARG A 19 -0.82 3.32 -12.07
CA ARG A 19 -0.55 3.16 -10.65
C ARG A 19 -0.44 1.70 -10.24
N PHE A 20 -1.30 0.83 -10.74
CA PHE A 20 -1.24 -0.61 -10.46
C PHE A 20 0.14 -1.16 -10.83
N TYR A 21 0.58 -0.92 -12.07
CA TYR A 21 1.89 -1.38 -12.53
C TYR A 21 3.05 -0.77 -11.74
N ILE A 22 3.02 0.52 -11.43
CA ILE A 22 4.09 1.15 -10.64
C ILE A 22 4.22 0.48 -9.27
N ILE A 23 3.09 0.25 -8.57
CA ILE A 23 3.12 -0.36 -7.24
C ILE A 23 3.56 -1.82 -7.34
N VAL A 24 2.92 -2.62 -8.20
CA VAL A 24 3.24 -4.05 -8.35
C VAL A 24 4.70 -4.25 -8.77
N SER A 25 5.19 -3.49 -9.76
CA SER A 25 6.59 -3.56 -10.20
C SER A 25 7.56 -3.13 -9.11
N SER A 26 7.21 -2.14 -8.26
CA SER A 26 8.08 -1.75 -7.15
C SER A 26 8.27 -2.87 -6.12
N PHE A 27 7.19 -3.60 -5.80
CA PHE A 27 7.26 -4.76 -4.92
C PHE A 27 8.00 -5.94 -5.55
N LEU A 28 7.81 -6.19 -6.85
CA LEU A 28 8.55 -7.22 -7.57
C LEU A 28 10.04 -6.91 -7.64
N LEU A 29 10.41 -5.64 -7.88
CA LEU A 29 11.80 -5.21 -7.89
C LEU A 29 12.42 -5.36 -6.48
N PHE A 30 11.69 -4.95 -5.45
CA PHE A 30 12.13 -5.11 -4.07
C PHE A 30 12.32 -6.59 -3.69
N TRP A 31 11.38 -7.46 -4.10
CA TRP A 31 11.50 -8.90 -3.95
C TRP A 31 12.74 -9.45 -4.68
N LEU A 32 13.00 -9.01 -5.92
CA LEU A 32 14.16 -9.42 -6.69
C LEU A 32 15.47 -9.02 -6.02
N ILE A 33 15.54 -7.81 -5.46
CA ILE A 33 16.71 -7.32 -4.71
C ILE A 33 16.95 -8.20 -3.48
N LEU A 34 15.91 -8.53 -2.71
CA LEU A 34 16.02 -9.43 -1.56
C LEU A 34 16.45 -10.84 -1.99
N PHE A 35 15.85 -11.38 -3.05
CA PHE A 35 16.20 -12.67 -3.61
C PHE A 35 17.69 -12.74 -3.97
N LEU A 36 18.20 -11.74 -4.69
CA LEU A 36 19.61 -11.67 -5.06
C LEU A 36 20.50 -11.53 -3.82
N LEU A 37 20.11 -10.69 -2.85
CA LEU A 37 20.88 -10.48 -1.63
C LEU A 37 21.05 -11.77 -0.82
N VAL A 38 19.96 -12.53 -0.62
CA VAL A 38 20.02 -13.81 0.10
C VAL A 38 20.74 -14.86 -0.75
N LEU A 39 20.58 -14.84 -2.08
CA LEU A 39 21.33 -15.72 -2.98
C LEU A 39 22.84 -15.49 -2.89
N PHE A 40 23.32 -14.25 -2.87
CA PHE A 40 24.75 -13.96 -2.80
C PHE A 40 25.34 -14.17 -1.39
N LEU A 41 24.59 -13.89 -0.32
CA LEU A 41 25.09 -14.00 1.06
C LEU A 41 24.90 -15.39 1.68
N GLY A 42 23.88 -16.14 1.24
CA GLY A 42 23.47 -17.42 1.84
C GLY A 42 23.93 -18.65 1.08
N TYR A 43 24.67 -18.50 -0.04
CA TYR A 43 25.03 -19.64 -0.89
C TYR A 43 26.04 -20.57 -0.21
N LYS A 44 25.55 -21.72 0.26
CA LYS A 44 26.39 -22.89 0.56
C LYS A 44 26.27 -23.91 -0.58
N PRO A 45 27.39 -24.44 -1.10
CA PRO A 45 27.39 -25.23 -2.33
C PRO A 45 26.73 -26.62 -2.20
N GLU A 46 26.51 -27.11 -0.98
CA GLU A 46 26.12 -28.49 -0.72
C GLU A 46 24.65 -28.82 -1.07
N ASP A 47 23.73 -27.84 -1.04
CA ASP A 47 22.29 -28.08 -1.26
C ASP A 47 21.61 -26.98 -2.09
N ARG A 48 21.94 -26.89 -3.38
CA ARG A 48 21.44 -25.80 -4.25
C ARG A 48 19.92 -25.68 -4.31
N LEU A 49 19.19 -26.80 -4.41
CA LEU A 49 17.72 -26.78 -4.54
C LEU A 49 17.04 -26.34 -3.25
N LYS A 50 17.46 -26.87 -2.10
CA LYS A 50 16.93 -26.48 -0.79
C LYS A 50 17.22 -25.01 -0.49
N ASN A 51 18.43 -24.57 -0.79
CA ASN A 51 18.82 -23.16 -0.62
C ASN A 51 17.96 -22.23 -1.49
N LEU A 52 17.66 -22.59 -2.74
CA LEU A 52 16.78 -21.78 -3.60
C LEU A 52 15.35 -21.69 -3.06
N VAL A 53 14.80 -22.80 -2.57
CA VAL A 53 13.46 -22.85 -1.97
C VAL A 53 13.40 -21.94 -0.74
N ASP A 54 14.42 -22.02 0.12
CA ASP A 54 14.53 -21.17 1.31
C ASP A 54 14.68 -19.68 0.94
N ILE A 55 15.53 -19.35 -0.04
CA ILE A 55 15.72 -17.98 -0.54
C ILE A 55 14.40 -17.38 -1.05
N ILE A 56 13.64 -18.14 -1.85
CA ILE A 56 12.34 -17.72 -2.37
C ILE A 56 11.37 -17.51 -1.20
N GLY A 57 11.33 -18.44 -0.24
CA GLY A 57 10.50 -18.36 0.95
C GLY A 57 10.78 -17.10 1.78
N TYR A 58 12.04 -16.86 2.16
CA TYR A 58 12.45 -15.69 2.94
C TYR A 58 12.14 -14.37 2.23
N SER A 59 12.50 -14.28 0.94
CA SER A 59 12.28 -13.04 0.18
C SER A 59 10.80 -12.74 0.04
N SER A 60 9.98 -13.74 -0.29
CA SER A 60 8.53 -13.61 -0.37
C SER A 60 7.88 -13.28 0.97
N PHE A 61 8.38 -13.86 2.07
CA PHE A 61 7.86 -13.60 3.42
C PHE A 61 8.12 -12.15 3.86
N ILE A 62 9.32 -11.64 3.64
CA ILE A 62 9.67 -10.24 3.96
C ILE A 62 8.79 -9.28 3.16
N VAL A 63 8.62 -9.52 1.85
CA VAL A 63 7.77 -8.66 1.01
C VAL A 63 6.30 -8.71 1.46
N PHE A 64 5.79 -9.90 1.79
CA PHE A 64 4.45 -10.08 2.32
C PHE A 64 4.22 -9.27 3.60
N LEU A 65 5.16 -9.32 4.55
CA LEU A 65 5.07 -8.58 5.81
C LEU A 65 5.08 -7.06 5.60
N ILE A 66 5.92 -6.57 4.67
CA ILE A 66 5.99 -5.14 4.36
C ILE A 66 4.69 -4.65 3.72
N ASP A 67 4.12 -5.41 2.79
CA ASP A 67 2.84 -5.06 2.18
C ASP A 67 1.70 -5.08 3.21
N LEU A 68 1.67 -6.09 4.09
CA LEU A 68 0.74 -6.17 5.21
C LEU A 68 0.85 -4.94 6.12
N LEU A 69 2.09 -4.55 6.47
CA LEU A 69 2.36 -3.38 7.28
C LEU A 69 1.83 -2.10 6.62
N ILE A 70 2.07 -1.92 5.31
CA ILE A 70 1.57 -0.77 4.53
C ILE A 70 0.03 -0.74 4.55
N LEU A 71 -0.63 -1.90 4.39
CA LEU A 71 -2.09 -2.01 4.47
C LEU A 71 -2.62 -1.67 5.85
N VAL A 72 -2.01 -2.17 6.93
CA VAL A 72 -2.37 -1.84 8.32
C VAL A 72 -2.25 -0.33 8.57
N PHE A 73 -1.16 0.29 8.13
CA PHE A 73 -0.99 1.75 8.24
C PHE A 73 -2.07 2.50 7.47
N ARG A 74 -2.42 2.05 6.26
CA ARG A 74 -3.46 2.67 5.42
C ARG A 74 -4.87 2.49 5.97
N TRP A 75 -5.18 1.38 6.64
CA TRP A 75 -6.54 1.08 7.10
C TRP A 75 -7.06 1.96 8.23
N GLY A 76 -6.20 2.64 8.98
CA GLY A 76 -6.69 3.61 9.97
C GLY A 76 -5.75 3.89 11.11
N PHE A 77 -4.68 3.11 11.28
CA PHE A 77 -3.66 3.39 12.28
C PHE A 77 -3.06 4.79 12.06
N LEU A 78 -2.77 5.13 10.79
CA LEU A 78 -2.29 6.46 10.44
C LEU A 78 -3.39 7.53 10.45
N LYS A 79 -4.68 7.20 10.29
CA LYS A 79 -5.76 8.21 10.38
C LYS A 79 -5.88 8.77 11.80
N ARG A 80 -5.76 7.95 12.83
CA ARG A 80 -5.77 8.41 14.24
C ARG A 80 -4.52 9.19 14.59
N PHE A 81 -3.35 8.68 14.20
CA PHE A 81 -2.07 9.38 14.43
C PHE A 81 -2.00 10.72 13.67
N ARG A 82 -2.42 10.73 12.41
CA ARG A 82 -2.48 11.93 11.57
C ARG A 82 -3.57 12.89 12.02
N SER A 83 -4.70 12.44 12.56
CA SER A 83 -5.73 13.32 13.14
C SER A 83 -5.15 14.16 14.26
N ASN A 84 -4.48 13.53 15.23
CA ASN A 84 -3.89 14.23 16.37
C ASN A 84 -2.80 15.22 15.94
N PHE A 85 -1.95 14.82 14.97
CA PHE A 85 -0.92 15.70 14.44
C PHE A 85 -1.47 16.83 13.55
N SER A 86 -2.50 16.52 12.76
CA SER A 86 -3.16 17.47 11.86
C SER A 86 -3.96 18.51 12.62
N ASN A 87 -4.56 18.19 13.76
CA ASN A 87 -5.34 19.15 14.55
C ASN A 87 -4.44 20.27 15.08
N ASN A 88 -3.27 19.94 15.63
CA ASN A 88 -2.29 20.93 16.09
C ASN A 88 -1.79 21.85 14.97
N ILE A 89 -1.58 21.31 13.76
CA ILE A 89 -1.17 22.10 12.58
C ILE A 89 -2.34 22.90 12.00
N ALA A 90 -3.56 22.35 12.06
CA ALA A 90 -4.76 23.01 11.55
C ALA A 90 -5.11 24.24 12.37
N ASP A 91 -4.93 24.19 13.69
CA ASP A 91 -5.19 25.34 14.56
C ASP A 91 -4.17 26.46 14.33
N ALA A 92 -2.88 26.13 14.17
CA ALA A 92 -1.86 27.10 13.77
C ALA A 92 -2.14 27.72 12.39
N ARG A 93 -2.65 26.92 11.44
CA ARG A 93 -3.03 27.41 10.09
C ARG A 93 -4.30 28.24 10.11
N LYS A 94 -5.29 27.91 10.96
CA LYS A 94 -6.51 28.70 11.13
C LYS A 94 -6.19 30.08 11.69
N ALA A 95 -5.37 30.17 12.74
CA ALA A 95 -4.94 31.44 13.30
C ALA A 95 -4.20 32.32 12.27
N LYS A 96 -3.33 31.72 11.46
CA LYS A 96 -2.63 32.43 10.37
C LYS A 96 -3.58 32.87 9.24
N LYS A 97 -4.58 32.04 8.90
CA LYS A 97 -5.59 32.39 7.89
C LYS A 97 -6.53 33.49 8.34
N GLU A 98 -6.97 33.48 9.60
CA GLU A 98 -7.81 34.54 10.16
C GLU A 98 -7.09 35.88 10.17
N SER A 99 -5.79 35.91 10.47
CA SER A 99 -5.02 37.16 10.41
C SER A 99 -4.83 37.68 8.98
N GLN A 100 -4.74 36.78 7.99
CA GLN A 100 -4.68 37.14 6.56
C GLN A 100 -6.05 37.61 6.03
N LEU A 101 -7.13 36.92 6.40
CA LEU A 101 -8.50 37.26 5.98
C LEU A 101 -9.00 38.58 6.57
N LYS A 102 -8.49 39.00 7.73
CA LYS A 102 -8.76 40.32 8.33
C LYS A 102 -8.08 41.48 7.57
N LYS A 103 -7.06 41.19 6.76
CA LYS A 103 -6.30 42.19 5.99
C LYS A 103 -6.77 42.34 4.54
N LEU A 104 -7.70 41.50 4.09
CA LEU A 104 -8.19 41.49 2.71
C LEU A 104 -9.46 42.32 2.57
N SER A 105 -9.61 42.98 1.43
CA SER A 105 -10.86 43.65 1.07
C SER A 105 -12.01 42.64 0.87
N PRO A 106 -13.28 43.08 0.92
CA PRO A 106 -14.44 42.19 0.74
C PRO A 106 -14.41 41.41 -0.58
N GLN A 107 -13.92 42.04 -1.65
CA GLN A 107 -13.80 41.41 -2.99
C GLN A 107 -12.68 40.36 -3.04
N GLU A 108 -11.51 40.66 -2.47
CA GLU A 108 -10.38 39.71 -2.40
C GLU A 108 -10.69 38.52 -1.49
N LYS A 109 -11.45 38.75 -0.42
CA LYS A 109 -11.92 37.71 0.49
C LYS A 109 -12.85 36.73 -0.22
N ALA A 110 -13.76 37.22 -1.06
CA ALA A 110 -14.65 36.37 -1.87
C ALA A 110 -13.86 35.53 -2.89
N MET A 111 -12.85 36.11 -3.54
CA MET A 111 -11.99 35.40 -4.50
C MET A 111 -11.15 34.32 -3.81
N TYR A 112 -10.58 34.62 -2.64
CA TYR A 112 -9.76 33.68 -1.87
C TYR A 112 -10.56 32.43 -1.46
N LEU A 113 -11.78 32.62 -0.96
CA LEU A 113 -12.66 31.52 -0.56
C LEU A 113 -13.05 30.63 -1.75
N LYS A 114 -13.28 31.24 -2.92
CA LYS A 114 -13.61 30.51 -4.15
C LYS A 114 -12.45 29.61 -4.62
N LEU A 115 -11.22 30.14 -4.60
CA LEU A 115 -10.01 29.37 -4.92
C LEU A 115 -9.74 28.24 -3.91
N GLU A 116 -10.09 28.45 -2.65
CA GLU A 116 -9.96 27.42 -1.62
C GLU A 116 -10.96 26.28 -1.82
N GLN A 117 -12.21 26.60 -2.15
CA GLN A 117 -13.24 25.60 -2.47
C GLN A 117 -12.85 24.76 -3.70
N GLU A 118 -12.31 25.39 -4.75
CA GLU A 118 -11.82 24.65 -5.93
C GLU A 118 -10.67 23.69 -5.59
N LYS A 119 -9.77 24.09 -4.69
CA LYS A 119 -8.67 23.22 -4.22
C LYS A 119 -9.20 22.03 -3.42
N ILE A 120 -10.24 22.23 -2.61
CA ILE A 120 -10.88 21.16 -1.84
C ILE A 120 -11.60 20.19 -2.78
N ALA A 121 -12.36 20.70 -3.76
CA ALA A 121 -13.05 19.87 -4.75
C ALA A 121 -12.06 19.02 -5.58
N LYS A 122 -10.96 19.62 -6.08
CA LYS A 122 -9.89 18.90 -6.79
C LYS A 122 -9.20 17.84 -5.93
N LYS A 123 -9.16 18.03 -4.61
CA LYS A 123 -8.56 17.07 -3.68
C LYS A 123 -9.49 15.88 -3.42
N GLN A 124 -10.79 16.13 -3.27
CA GLN A 124 -11.81 15.08 -3.14
C GLN A 124 -11.84 14.17 -4.37
N GLU A 125 -11.78 14.75 -5.57
CA GLU A 125 -11.76 13.99 -6.84
C GLU A 125 -10.49 13.12 -6.99
N LYS A 126 -9.36 13.55 -6.41
CA LYS A 126 -8.12 12.73 -6.35
C LYS A 126 -8.23 11.59 -5.36
N ASP A 127 -8.91 11.80 -4.24
CA ASP A 127 -9.08 10.78 -3.20
C ASP A 127 -10.03 9.65 -3.64
N GLU A 128 -11.02 9.93 -4.50
CA GLU A 128 -11.86 8.88 -5.12
C GLU A 128 -11.08 7.96 -6.07
N LYS A 129 -10.02 8.46 -6.72
CA LYS A 129 -9.15 7.68 -7.61
C LYS A 129 -8.10 6.86 -6.83
N ASN A 130 -8.08 6.96 -5.49
CA ASN A 130 -7.11 6.27 -4.64
C ASN A 130 -7.58 4.88 -4.21
N THR A 131 -7.60 3.93 -5.13
CA THR A 131 -7.95 2.53 -4.83
C THR A 131 -6.79 1.84 -4.09
N HIS A 132 -7.13 0.90 -3.19
CA HIS A 132 -6.16 0.05 -2.47
C HIS A 132 -5.86 -1.26 -3.21
N PHE A 133 -6.48 -1.46 -4.38
CA PHE A 133 -6.42 -2.68 -5.16
C PHE A 133 -4.99 -3.19 -5.44
N PRO A 134 -4.01 -2.35 -5.81
CA PRO A 134 -2.66 -2.82 -6.10
C PRO A 134 -1.99 -3.52 -4.89
N TYR A 135 -2.23 -3.03 -3.67
CA TYR A 135 -1.70 -3.62 -2.45
C TYR A 135 -2.37 -4.96 -2.15
N TYR A 136 -3.70 -5.06 -2.27
CA TYR A 136 -4.38 -6.36 -2.13
C TYR A 136 -3.94 -7.38 -3.16
N PHE A 137 -3.65 -6.94 -4.38
CA PHE A 137 -3.12 -7.81 -5.42
C PHE A 137 -1.72 -8.32 -5.06
N VAL A 138 -0.83 -7.45 -4.57
CA VAL A 138 0.50 -7.82 -4.07
C VAL A 138 0.39 -8.81 -2.91
N LEU A 139 -0.45 -8.52 -1.91
CA LEU A 139 -0.72 -9.41 -0.78
C LEU A 139 -1.15 -10.81 -1.27
N ALA A 140 -2.12 -10.87 -2.18
CA ALA A 140 -2.62 -12.14 -2.73
C ALA A 140 -1.53 -12.89 -3.51
N LEU A 141 -0.73 -12.17 -4.31
CA LEU A 141 0.37 -12.75 -5.08
C LEU A 141 1.40 -13.42 -4.17
N PHE A 142 1.90 -12.72 -3.16
CA PHE A 142 2.92 -13.28 -2.25
C PHE A 142 2.33 -14.30 -1.28
N PHE A 143 1.06 -14.20 -0.92
CA PHE A 143 0.37 -15.24 -0.18
C PHE A 143 0.30 -16.56 -0.96
N LEU A 144 0.00 -16.52 -2.27
CA LEU A 144 0.00 -17.72 -3.12
C LEU A 144 1.39 -18.36 -3.21
N ILE A 145 2.46 -17.56 -3.22
CA ILE A 145 3.84 -18.07 -3.21
C ILE A 145 4.17 -18.73 -1.86
N LEU A 146 3.67 -18.19 -0.74
CA LEU A 146 3.93 -18.70 0.61
C LEU A 146 3.04 -19.88 1.02
N ALA A 147 1.85 -20.02 0.43
CA ALA A 147 0.87 -21.02 0.83
C ALA A 147 1.43 -22.46 0.86
N PRO A 148 2.21 -22.94 -0.13
CA PRO A 148 2.84 -24.26 -0.08
C PRO A 148 3.77 -24.45 1.13
N PHE A 149 4.56 -23.43 1.48
CA PHE A 149 5.49 -23.48 2.62
C PHE A 149 4.75 -23.58 3.95
N ILE A 150 3.64 -22.84 4.08
CA ILE A 150 2.78 -22.89 5.26
C ILE A 150 2.15 -24.29 5.40
N ILE A 151 1.62 -24.85 4.31
CA ILE A 151 1.01 -26.19 4.31
C ILE A 151 2.04 -27.25 4.69
N ILE A 152 3.22 -27.24 4.07
CA ILE A 152 4.29 -28.18 4.39
C ILE A 152 4.71 -28.06 5.86
N GLY A 153 4.89 -26.84 6.36
CA GLY A 153 5.23 -26.60 7.76
C GLY A 153 4.19 -27.13 8.74
N ILE A 154 2.90 -26.94 8.47
CA ILE A 154 1.80 -27.46 9.29
C ILE A 154 1.80 -29.00 9.28
N VAL A 155 1.95 -29.63 8.11
CA VAL A 155 1.96 -31.09 7.98
C VAL A 155 3.13 -31.70 8.74
N ILE A 156 4.35 -31.15 8.60
CA ILE A 156 5.53 -31.61 9.32
C ILE A 156 5.34 -31.46 10.83
N TYR A 157 4.87 -30.30 11.29
CA TYR A 157 4.62 -30.04 12.72
C TYR A 157 3.58 -31.00 13.30
N SER A 158 2.52 -31.33 12.55
CA SER A 158 1.48 -32.25 12.99
C SER A 158 2.00 -33.68 13.18
N ASN A 159 2.88 -34.15 12.29
CA ASN A 159 3.45 -35.50 12.37
C ASN A 159 4.45 -35.66 13.52
N LEU A 160 5.19 -34.60 13.87
CA LEU A 160 6.15 -34.59 14.98
C LEU A 160 5.51 -34.66 16.38
N LYS A 161 4.20 -34.41 16.48
CA LYS A 161 3.46 -34.34 17.75
C LYS A 161 2.68 -35.63 18.06
N THR A 162 2.72 -36.60 17.14
CA THR A 162 2.17 -37.96 17.24
C THR A 162 3.29 -38.93 17.57
#